data_AF-A0AAE3H310-F1
#
_entry.id   AF-A0AAE3H310-F1
#
_cell.length_a   1.000
_cell.length_b   1.000
_cell.length_c   1.000
_cell.angle_alpha   90.00
_cell.angle_beta   90.00
_cell.angle_gamma   90.00
#
_symmetry.space_group_name_H-M   'P 1'
#
loop_
_entity.id
_entity.type
_entity.pdbx_description
1 polymer ?
#
loop_
_entity_poly.entity_id
_entity_poly.type
_entity_poly.pdbx_seq_one_letter_code
_entity_poly.pdbx_strand_id
1 'polypeptide(L)'
;MHPHLKPLFSKIFDLNWKFGTFLILLVCVPRFVLVLQANASGNYGAIGLIMTVSALAPFIFLSKAGRMAIGIQKAQGFKWLFLAFLAGLAASVMLFFLGKILYDTSYQNWYQYIGKSYKIPAEITAADKQVMFGIMAITGMLFSPIGEELFFRGIVHKSFENSIGEKKASIVDGSAFALTHISHFGLVFVNEQWAFYPFPTLLWVLSMFLVSIMFFYFRKKTDSLLGAIACHAAFNLGMIYCIFYGM
;
A
#
# COMPACT_ATOMS: atom_id res chain seq x y z
N MET A 1 -32.50 -1.37 -8.23
CA MET A 1 -31.55 -2.38 -7.72
C MET A 1 -30.14 -1.89 -7.98
N HIS A 2 -29.30 -1.74 -6.95
CA HIS A 2 -27.88 -1.41 -7.11
C HIS A 2 -27.17 -2.63 -7.72
N PRO A 3 -26.81 -2.63 -9.02
CA PRO A 3 -26.26 -3.82 -9.65
C PRO A 3 -24.87 -4.19 -9.11
N HIS A 4 -24.25 -3.31 -8.32
CA HIS A 4 -22.84 -3.39 -7.93
C HIS A 4 -22.64 -4.04 -6.55
N LEU A 5 -23.62 -4.00 -5.64
CA LEU A 5 -23.57 -4.68 -4.35
C LEU A 5 -24.31 -6.02 -4.43
N LYS A 6 -23.92 -6.99 -3.59
CA LYS A 6 -24.71 -8.23 -3.45
C LYS A 6 -26.05 -7.95 -2.77
N PRO A 7 -27.11 -8.74 -3.05
CA PRO A 7 -28.45 -8.50 -2.52
C PRO A 7 -28.56 -8.39 -1.00
N LEU A 8 -27.70 -9.13 -0.26
CA LEU A 8 -27.66 -9.07 1.20
C LEU A 8 -27.21 -7.69 1.69
N PHE A 9 -26.15 -7.15 1.09
CA PHE A 9 -25.55 -5.89 1.51
C PHE A 9 -26.26 -4.67 0.93
N SER A 10 -26.89 -4.80 -0.25
CA SER A 10 -27.65 -3.69 -0.88
C SER A 10 -28.89 -3.27 -0.10
N LYS A 11 -29.28 -4.02 0.95
CA LYS A 11 -30.36 -3.64 1.88
C LYS A 11 -29.87 -2.75 3.02
N ILE A 12 -28.56 -2.75 3.29
CA ILE A 12 -27.93 -2.11 4.45
C ILE A 12 -27.01 -0.97 4.01
N PHE A 13 -26.31 -1.17 2.89
CA PHE A 13 -25.31 -0.26 2.36
C PHE A 13 -25.65 0.17 0.94
N ASP A 14 -25.26 1.40 0.65
CA ASP A 14 -25.12 1.94 -0.70
C ASP A 14 -23.64 2.13 -1.00
N LEU A 15 -23.25 1.96 -2.27
CA LEU A 15 -21.87 2.17 -2.72
C LEU A 15 -21.57 3.67 -2.84
N ASN A 16 -21.53 4.35 -1.70
CA ASN A 16 -21.39 5.80 -1.56
C ASN A 16 -20.29 6.17 -0.55
N TRP A 17 -20.06 7.47 -0.35
CA TRP A 17 -19.01 7.97 0.54
C TRP A 17 -19.13 7.47 1.99
N LYS A 18 -20.34 7.25 2.52
CA LYS A 18 -20.54 6.75 3.89
C LYS A 18 -19.99 5.33 4.02
N PHE A 19 -20.30 4.48 3.05
CA PHE A 19 -19.77 3.12 3.00
C PHE A 19 -18.24 3.12 2.77
N GLY A 20 -17.73 4.00 1.91
CA GLY A 20 -16.29 4.18 1.72
C GLY A 20 -15.57 4.57 3.02
N THR A 21 -16.10 5.54 3.77
CA THR A 21 -15.57 5.94 5.08
C THR A 21 -15.66 4.80 6.09
N PHE A 22 -16.77 4.07 6.14
CA PHE A 22 -16.91 2.89 6.99
C PHE A 22 -15.82 1.86 6.72
N LEU A 23 -15.56 1.53 5.45
CA LEU A 23 -14.50 0.60 5.07
C LEU A 23 -13.12 1.11 5.51
N ILE A 24 -12.80 2.38 5.22
CA ILE A 24 -11.53 3.00 5.64
C ILE A 24 -11.34 2.85 7.15
N LEU A 25 -12.35 3.19 7.97
CA LEU A 25 -12.23 3.10 9.41
C LEU A 25 -12.09 1.63 9.88
N LEU A 26 -12.88 0.72 9.32
CA LEU A 26 -12.87 -0.69 9.69
C LEU A 26 -11.53 -1.38 9.41
N VAL A 27 -10.83 -0.97 8.36
CA VAL A 27 -9.57 -1.63 7.93
C VAL A 27 -8.34 -0.83 8.33
N CYS A 28 -8.33 0.47 8.10
CA CYS A 28 -7.14 1.30 8.27
C CYS A 28 -6.82 1.52 9.75
N VAL A 29 -7.82 1.69 10.62
CA VAL A 29 -7.57 1.89 12.06
C VAL A 29 -6.96 0.63 12.68
N PRO A 30 -7.53 -0.58 12.51
CA PRO A 30 -6.89 -1.80 13.02
C PRO A 30 -5.52 -2.04 12.39
N ARG A 31 -5.36 -1.84 11.07
CA ARG A 31 -4.06 -1.96 10.38
C ARG A 31 -3.02 -1.05 11.03
N PHE A 32 -3.37 0.21 11.28
CA PHE A 32 -2.48 1.19 11.88
C PHE A 32 -1.98 0.73 13.25
N VAL A 33 -2.90 0.31 14.13
CA VAL A 33 -2.56 -0.18 15.47
C VAL A 33 -1.71 -1.45 15.41
N LEU A 34 -2.05 -2.40 14.54
CA LEU A 34 -1.29 -3.64 14.37
C LEU A 34 0.14 -3.38 13.88
N VAL A 35 0.34 -2.42 12.98
CA VAL A 35 1.68 -2.05 12.51
C VAL A 35 2.49 -1.38 13.62
N LEU A 36 1.88 -0.48 14.41
CA LEU A 36 2.55 0.09 15.59
C LEU A 36 2.96 -1.01 16.59
N GLN A 37 2.06 -1.94 16.88
CA GLN A 37 2.36 -3.08 17.77
C GLN A 37 3.46 -3.98 17.18
N ALA A 38 3.47 -4.18 15.86
CA ALA A 38 4.51 -4.96 15.18
C ALA A 38 5.88 -4.26 15.23
N ASN A 39 5.93 -2.93 15.09
CA ASN A 39 7.16 -2.17 15.27
C ASN A 39 7.71 -2.29 16.70
N ALA A 40 6.83 -2.33 17.71
CA ALA A 40 7.24 -2.47 19.10
C ALA A 40 7.64 -3.90 19.51
N SER A 41 6.90 -4.90 19.04
CA SER A 41 7.10 -6.32 19.39
C SER A 41 8.01 -7.08 18.43
N GLY A 42 8.25 -6.54 17.24
CA GLY A 42 8.93 -7.22 16.14
C GLY A 42 8.14 -8.39 15.51
N ASN A 43 6.85 -8.53 15.80
CA ASN A 43 5.99 -9.59 15.24
C ASN A 43 5.00 -9.02 14.21
N TYR A 44 5.22 -9.34 12.93
CA TYR A 44 4.40 -8.86 11.81
C TYR A 44 3.33 -9.87 11.35
N GLY A 45 3.18 -11.02 12.01
CA GLY A 45 2.28 -12.09 11.57
C GLY A 45 0.80 -11.66 11.50
N ALA A 46 0.34 -10.85 12.46
CA ALA A 46 -1.04 -10.37 12.50
C ALA A 46 -1.41 -9.40 11.35
N ILE A 47 -0.42 -8.75 10.72
CA ILE A 47 -0.64 -7.83 9.61
C ILE A 47 -1.12 -8.57 8.36
N GLY A 48 -0.67 -9.82 8.15
CA GLY A 48 -1.13 -10.64 7.03
C GLY A 48 -2.64 -10.91 7.08
N LEU A 49 -3.21 -11.01 8.28
CA LEU A 49 -4.65 -11.24 8.46
C LEU A 49 -5.46 -10.03 7.99
N ILE A 50 -5.09 -8.81 8.41
CA ILE A 50 -5.80 -7.60 7.99
C ILE A 50 -5.66 -7.34 6.49
N MET A 51 -4.50 -7.67 5.89
CA MET A 51 -4.30 -7.58 4.43
C MET A 51 -5.21 -8.57 3.68
N THR A 52 -5.40 -9.76 4.22
CA THR A 52 -6.36 -10.74 3.68
C THR A 52 -7.79 -10.21 3.73
N VAL A 53 -8.20 -9.61 4.84
CA VAL A 53 -9.52 -8.98 4.97
C VAL A 53 -9.71 -7.87 3.93
N SER A 54 -8.71 -7.00 3.75
CA SER A 54 -8.72 -5.95 2.72
C SER A 54 -8.88 -6.52 1.31
N ALA A 55 -8.11 -7.58 0.99
CA ALA A 55 -8.16 -8.24 -0.32
C ALA A 55 -9.52 -8.90 -0.58
N LEU A 56 -10.16 -9.45 0.46
CA LEU A 56 -11.45 -10.12 0.35
C LEU A 56 -12.64 -9.17 0.35
N ALA A 57 -12.49 -7.92 0.83
CA ALA A 57 -13.61 -6.98 0.95
C ALA A 57 -14.41 -6.81 -0.37
N PRO A 58 -13.79 -6.62 -1.56
CA PRO A 58 -14.55 -6.58 -2.82
C PRO A 58 -15.31 -7.88 -3.11
N PHE A 59 -14.77 -9.03 -2.74
CA PHE A 59 -15.40 -10.33 -2.98
C PHE A 59 -16.54 -10.61 -1.99
N ILE A 60 -16.48 -10.04 -0.79
CA ILE A 60 -17.52 -10.12 0.23
C ILE A 60 -18.71 -9.24 -0.20
N PHE A 61 -18.47 -7.95 -0.43
CA PHE A 61 -19.54 -6.94 -0.61
C PHE A 61 -20.08 -6.82 -2.04
N LEU A 62 -19.22 -6.92 -3.06
CA LEU A 62 -19.60 -6.58 -4.44
C LEU A 62 -20.15 -7.77 -5.21
N SER A 63 -21.08 -7.50 -6.13
CA SER A 63 -21.53 -8.45 -7.14
C SER A 63 -20.45 -8.67 -8.22
N LYS A 64 -20.68 -9.58 -9.17
CA LYS A 64 -19.80 -9.72 -10.35
C LYS A 64 -19.67 -8.41 -11.13
N ALA A 65 -20.79 -7.72 -11.36
CA ALA A 65 -20.79 -6.42 -12.04
C ALA A 65 -20.05 -5.35 -11.22
N GLY A 66 -20.20 -5.33 -9.89
CA GLY A 66 -19.45 -4.43 -9.02
C GLY A 66 -17.95 -4.67 -9.07
N ARG A 67 -17.51 -5.93 -9.07
CA ARG A 67 -16.09 -6.31 -9.20
C ARG A 67 -15.48 -5.86 -10.53
N MET A 68 -16.23 -5.99 -11.63
CA MET A 68 -15.81 -5.44 -12.93
C MET A 68 -15.74 -3.91 -12.89
N ALA A 69 -16.73 -3.25 -12.28
CA ALA A 69 -16.78 -1.79 -12.18
C ALA A 69 -15.64 -1.16 -11.37
N ILE A 70 -15.06 -1.91 -10.41
CA ILE A 70 -13.86 -1.45 -9.69
C ILE A 70 -12.55 -1.74 -10.45
N GLY A 71 -12.59 -2.49 -11.56
CA GLY A 71 -11.44 -2.80 -12.39
C GLY A 71 -10.82 -4.19 -12.16
N ILE A 72 -11.53 -5.15 -11.56
CA ILE A 72 -11.15 -6.57 -11.58
C ILE A 72 -11.48 -7.13 -12.96
N GLN A 73 -10.62 -6.79 -13.93
CA GLN A 73 -10.72 -7.20 -15.32
C GLN A 73 -9.32 -7.26 -15.96
N LYS A 74 -9.24 -7.83 -17.17
CA LYS A 74 -7.99 -7.93 -17.91
C LYS A 74 -7.45 -6.53 -18.23
N ALA A 75 -6.14 -6.34 -18.03
CA ALA A 75 -5.47 -5.09 -18.38
C ALA A 75 -5.48 -4.86 -19.89
N GLN A 76 -5.74 -3.63 -20.29
CA GLN A 76 -5.57 -3.16 -21.66
C GLN A 76 -4.15 -2.59 -21.84
N GLY A 77 -3.47 -3.01 -22.91
CA GLY A 77 -2.15 -2.50 -23.29
C GLY A 77 -1.01 -2.96 -22.37
N PHE A 78 -0.36 -4.08 -22.71
CA PHE A 78 0.78 -4.65 -21.97
C PHE A 78 1.93 -3.64 -21.77
N LYS A 79 2.15 -2.74 -22.73
CA LYS A 79 3.12 -1.63 -22.61
C LYS A 79 2.89 -0.80 -21.34
N TRP A 80 1.63 -0.54 -20.98
CA TRP A 80 1.31 0.26 -19.79
C TRP A 80 1.58 -0.50 -18.49
N LEU A 81 1.44 -1.83 -18.47
CA LEU A 81 1.86 -2.64 -17.32
C LEU A 81 3.38 -2.60 -17.13
N PHE A 82 4.14 -2.68 -18.23
CA PHE A 82 5.59 -2.55 -18.18
C PHE A 82 6.03 -1.16 -17.71
N LEU A 83 5.42 -0.09 -18.24
CA LEU A 83 5.68 1.27 -17.79
C LEU A 83 5.27 1.49 -16.32
N ALA A 84 4.17 0.87 -15.88
CA ALA A 84 3.75 0.90 -14.48
C ALA A 84 4.83 0.31 -13.57
N PHE A 85 5.36 -0.85 -13.97
CA PHE A 85 6.45 -1.51 -13.26
C PHE A 85 7.71 -0.64 -13.19
N LEU A 86 8.17 -0.09 -14.32
CA LEU A 86 9.34 0.80 -14.33
C LEU A 86 9.14 2.06 -13.47
N ALA A 87 7.96 2.68 -13.53
CA ALA A 87 7.65 3.86 -12.74
C ALA A 87 7.63 3.58 -11.24
N GLY A 88 7.08 2.44 -10.82
CA GLY A 88 7.10 1.99 -9.43
C GLY A 88 8.52 1.81 -8.89
N LEU A 89 9.37 1.09 -9.64
CA LEU A 89 10.79 0.92 -9.31
C LEU A 89 11.52 2.26 -9.20
N ALA A 90 11.36 3.12 -10.22
CA ALA A 90 12.00 4.44 -10.24
C ALA A 90 11.58 5.29 -9.04
N ALA A 91 10.29 5.34 -8.72
CA ALA A 91 9.78 6.08 -7.57
C ALA A 91 10.37 5.58 -6.24
N SER A 92 10.49 4.26 -6.06
CA SER A 92 11.14 3.69 -4.87
C SER A 92 12.61 4.09 -4.80
N VAL A 93 13.37 3.94 -5.88
CA VAL A 93 14.80 4.26 -5.88
C VAL A 93 15.03 5.77 -5.64
N MET A 94 14.20 6.63 -6.23
CA MET A 94 14.23 8.07 -5.93
C MET A 94 13.97 8.35 -4.46
N LEU A 95 13.00 7.67 -3.87
CA LEU A 95 12.66 7.83 -2.45
C LEU A 95 13.78 7.30 -1.53
N PHE A 96 14.49 6.25 -1.94
CA PHE A 96 15.69 5.78 -1.25
C PHE A 96 16.79 6.85 -1.23
N PHE A 97 17.13 7.43 -2.39
CA PHE A 97 18.15 8.47 -2.47
C PHE A 97 17.76 9.73 -1.69
N LEU A 98 16.48 10.13 -1.74
CA LEU A 98 15.99 11.26 -0.96
C LEU A 98 16.21 11.03 0.55
N GLY A 99 15.87 9.84 1.05
CA GLY A 99 16.07 9.50 2.47
C GLY A 99 17.55 9.47 2.84
N LYS A 100 18.39 8.87 1.98
CA LYS A 100 19.85 8.80 2.18
C LYS A 100 20.51 10.17 2.19
N ILE A 101 20.14 11.06 1.27
CA ILE A 101 20.72 12.41 1.20
C ILE A 101 20.33 13.26 2.42
N LEU A 102 19.08 13.16 2.86
CA LEU A 102 18.56 14.02 3.95
C LEU A 102 18.92 13.50 5.34
N TYR A 103 18.97 12.18 5.53
CA TYR A 103 19.00 11.56 6.86
C TYR A 103 20.02 10.43 7.00
N ASP A 104 20.74 10.09 5.92
CA ASP A 104 21.78 9.06 5.86
C ASP A 104 21.40 7.76 6.59
N THR A 105 22.13 7.38 7.63
CA THR A 105 21.94 6.13 8.39
C THR A 105 21.05 6.30 9.63
N SER A 106 20.50 7.48 9.87
CA SER A 106 19.71 7.78 11.08
C SER A 106 18.30 7.16 11.04
N TYR A 107 17.63 7.11 12.20
CA TYR A 107 16.22 6.68 12.30
C TYR A 107 15.21 7.65 11.68
N GLN A 108 15.64 8.83 11.24
CA GLN A 108 14.83 9.73 10.43
C GLN A 108 14.80 9.30 8.95
N ASN A 109 15.64 8.34 8.55
CA ASN A 109 15.56 7.72 7.23
C ASN A 109 14.53 6.57 7.24
N TRP A 110 13.49 6.70 6.41
CA TRP A 110 12.43 5.70 6.29
C TRP A 110 12.92 4.34 5.79
N TYR A 111 13.90 4.27 4.88
CA TYR A 111 14.47 2.97 4.45
C TYR A 111 15.20 2.28 5.59
N GLN A 112 15.99 3.04 6.36
CA GLN A 112 16.73 2.50 7.51
C GLN A 112 15.79 2.01 8.60
N TYR A 113 14.77 2.82 8.94
CA TYR A 113 13.81 2.44 9.97
C TYR A 113 12.93 1.26 9.54
N ILE A 114 12.34 1.29 8.34
CA ILE A 114 11.51 0.19 7.82
C ILE A 114 12.36 -1.08 7.65
N GLY A 115 13.60 -0.95 7.21
CA GLY A 115 14.53 -2.06 7.03
C GLY A 115 14.79 -2.87 8.31
N LYS A 116 14.64 -2.26 9.49
CA LYS A 116 14.72 -3.00 10.77
C LYS A 116 13.66 -4.09 10.91
N SER A 117 12.48 -3.89 10.33
CA SER A 117 11.40 -4.88 10.39
C SER A 117 11.77 -6.20 9.71
N TYR A 118 12.76 -6.17 8.80
CA TYR A 118 13.25 -7.32 8.07
C TYR A 118 14.16 -8.19 8.94
N LYS A 119 14.74 -7.65 10.02
CA LYS A 119 15.63 -8.37 10.94
C LYS A 119 16.78 -9.08 10.21
N ILE A 120 17.39 -8.39 9.24
CA ILE A 120 18.54 -8.91 8.50
C ILE A 120 19.72 -9.06 9.48
N PRO A 121 20.29 -10.28 9.65
CA PRO A 121 21.45 -10.49 10.52
C PRO A 121 22.66 -9.68 10.05
N ALA A 122 23.44 -9.15 11.00
CA ALA A 122 24.64 -8.37 10.70
C ALA A 122 25.69 -9.19 9.92
N GLU A 123 25.83 -10.48 10.25
CA GLU A 123 26.76 -11.42 9.62
C GLU A 123 26.04 -12.41 8.71
N ILE A 124 25.23 -11.91 7.77
CA ILE A 124 24.53 -12.76 6.78
C ILE A 124 25.45 -13.10 5.60
N THR A 125 25.47 -14.36 5.17
CA THR A 125 26.22 -14.77 3.96
C THR A 125 25.55 -14.21 2.70
N ALA A 126 26.31 -14.05 1.60
CA ALA A 126 25.74 -13.56 0.35
C ALA A 126 24.59 -14.45 -0.19
N ALA A 127 24.72 -15.78 -0.02
CA ALA A 127 23.71 -16.73 -0.44
C ALA A 127 22.43 -16.61 0.42
N ASP A 128 22.57 -16.58 1.74
CA ASP A 128 21.41 -16.44 2.65
C ASP A 128 20.71 -15.08 2.44
N LYS A 129 21.48 -14.02 2.18
CA LYS A 129 20.96 -12.69 1.87
C LYS A 129 20.13 -12.70 0.60
N GLN A 130 20.54 -13.42 -0.43
CA GLN A 130 19.76 -13.59 -1.67
C GLN A 130 18.46 -14.37 -1.43
N VAL A 131 18.52 -15.45 -0.65
CA VAL A 131 17.33 -16.24 -0.30
C VAL A 131 16.33 -15.38 0.48
N MET A 132 16.81 -14.68 1.51
CA MET A 132 15.98 -13.81 2.35
C MET A 132 15.40 -12.64 1.53
N PHE A 133 16.20 -12.03 0.66
CA PHE A 133 15.71 -11.03 -0.30
C PHE A 133 14.60 -11.62 -1.18
N GLY A 134 14.79 -12.81 -1.73
CA GLY A 134 13.78 -13.47 -2.57
C GLY A 134 12.46 -13.69 -1.84
N ILE A 135 12.51 -14.21 -0.60
CA ILE A 135 11.32 -14.41 0.24
C ILE A 135 10.61 -13.08 0.49
N MET A 136 11.34 -12.05 0.94
CA MET A 136 10.76 -10.75 1.26
C MET A 136 10.23 -10.04 0.01
N ALA A 137 10.95 -10.09 -1.11
CA ALA A 137 10.54 -9.50 -2.38
C ALA A 137 9.28 -10.16 -2.92
N ILE A 138 9.23 -11.49 -3.00
CA ILE A 138 8.05 -12.21 -3.51
C ILE A 138 6.83 -11.94 -2.64
N THR A 139 6.98 -12.06 -1.32
CA THR A 139 5.86 -11.80 -0.39
C THR A 139 5.40 -10.35 -0.45
N GLY A 140 6.33 -9.39 -0.45
CA GLY A 140 6.06 -7.96 -0.55
C GLY A 140 5.49 -7.52 -1.91
N MET A 141 5.78 -8.23 -3.00
CA MET A 141 5.20 -7.97 -4.33
C MET A 141 3.79 -8.51 -4.50
N LEU A 142 3.40 -9.53 -3.72
CA LEU A 142 2.13 -10.21 -3.88
C LEU A 142 1.09 -9.75 -2.86
N PHE A 143 1.39 -9.85 -1.55
CA PHE A 143 0.37 -9.69 -0.53
C PHE A 143 -0.14 -8.27 -0.38
N SER A 144 0.75 -7.29 -0.14
CA SER A 144 0.33 -5.91 0.08
C SER A 144 -0.20 -5.27 -1.21
N PRO A 145 0.42 -5.41 -2.40
CA PRO A 145 -0.06 -4.73 -3.60
C PRO A 145 -1.43 -5.23 -4.01
N ILE A 146 -1.67 -6.54 -3.97
CA ILE A 146 -2.98 -7.10 -4.34
C ILE A 146 -4.04 -6.65 -3.32
N GLY A 147 -3.78 -6.81 -2.02
CA GLY A 147 -4.76 -6.49 -0.98
C GLY A 147 -5.08 -5.00 -0.89
N GLU A 148 -4.07 -4.14 -0.96
CA GLU A 148 -4.25 -2.70 -0.84
C GLU A 148 -4.87 -2.09 -2.09
N GLU A 149 -4.50 -2.53 -3.29
CA GLU A 149 -5.10 -1.96 -4.51
C GLU A 149 -6.55 -2.43 -4.72
N LEU A 150 -6.88 -3.68 -4.37
CA LEU A 150 -8.27 -4.16 -4.34
C LEU A 150 -9.14 -3.34 -3.36
N PHE A 151 -8.55 -2.93 -2.24
CA PHE A 151 -9.24 -2.18 -1.21
C PHE A 151 -9.34 -0.69 -1.54
N PHE A 152 -8.21 0.01 -1.62
CA PHE A 152 -8.15 1.46 -1.80
C PHE A 152 -8.62 1.88 -3.19
N ARG A 153 -7.99 1.38 -4.26
CA ARG A 153 -8.30 1.76 -5.66
C ARG A 153 -9.48 1.00 -6.24
N GLY A 154 -9.89 -0.07 -5.56
CA GLY A 154 -11.07 -0.84 -5.90
C GLY A 154 -12.32 -0.32 -5.19
N ILE A 155 -12.72 -1.01 -4.11
CA ILE A 155 -14.03 -0.77 -3.46
C ILE A 155 -14.13 0.60 -2.79
N VAL A 156 -13.09 1.08 -2.12
CA VAL A 156 -13.10 2.40 -1.46
C VAL A 156 -13.19 3.51 -2.50
N HIS A 157 -12.32 3.49 -3.52
CA HIS A 157 -12.35 4.46 -4.61
C HIS A 157 -13.73 4.53 -5.25
N LYS A 158 -14.32 3.39 -5.64
CA LYS A 158 -15.63 3.37 -6.31
C LYS A 158 -16.75 3.90 -5.43
N SER A 159 -16.68 3.67 -4.12
CA SER A 159 -17.64 4.22 -3.16
C SER A 159 -17.63 5.75 -3.15
N PHE A 160 -16.44 6.36 -3.13
CA PHE A 160 -16.32 7.81 -3.21
C PHE A 160 -16.61 8.34 -4.62
N GLU A 161 -16.15 7.67 -5.67
CA GLU A 161 -16.37 8.07 -7.07
C GLU A 161 -17.86 8.27 -7.37
N ASN A 162 -18.70 7.33 -6.92
CA ASN A 162 -20.15 7.41 -7.10
C ASN A 162 -20.80 8.60 -6.37
N SER A 163 -20.13 9.20 -5.38
CA SER A 163 -20.68 10.30 -4.58
C SER A 163 -20.09 11.66 -4.91
N ILE A 164 -18.78 11.72 -5.19
CA ILE A 164 -18.03 12.97 -5.31
C ILE A 164 -17.19 13.05 -6.60
N GLY A 165 -17.31 12.05 -7.47
CA GLY A 165 -16.58 11.97 -8.73
C GLY A 165 -15.14 11.46 -8.58
N GLU A 166 -14.58 11.00 -9.70
CA GLU A 166 -13.31 10.27 -9.77
C GLU A 166 -12.10 11.06 -9.23
N LYS A 167 -11.96 12.34 -9.61
CA LYS A 167 -10.81 13.16 -9.19
C LYS A 167 -10.77 13.35 -7.67
N LYS A 168 -11.93 13.60 -7.05
CA LYS A 168 -12.01 13.78 -5.60
C LYS A 168 -11.86 12.43 -4.87
N ALA A 169 -12.39 11.35 -5.44
CA ALA A 169 -12.20 10.01 -4.91
C ALA A 169 -10.72 9.62 -4.83
N SER A 170 -9.93 9.94 -5.88
CA SER A 170 -8.47 9.70 -5.88
C SER A 170 -7.70 10.51 -4.84
N ILE A 171 -8.22 11.67 -4.42
CA ILE A 171 -7.61 12.44 -3.33
C ILE A 171 -7.94 11.78 -1.99
N VAL A 172 -9.18 11.33 -1.80
CA VAL A 172 -9.63 10.71 -0.55
C VAL A 172 -8.96 9.37 -0.30
N ASP A 173 -9.00 8.44 -1.26
CA ASP A 173 -8.37 7.13 -1.10
C ASP A 173 -6.85 7.23 -0.97
N GLY A 174 -6.22 8.16 -1.69
CA GLY A 174 -4.78 8.40 -1.62
C GLY A 174 -4.35 9.04 -0.30
N SER A 175 -5.18 9.93 0.25
CA SER A 175 -4.94 10.47 1.59
C SER A 175 -5.09 9.38 2.65
N ALA A 176 -6.13 8.55 2.57
CA ALA A 176 -6.32 7.43 3.49
C ALA A 176 -5.15 6.44 3.42
N PHE A 177 -4.69 6.11 2.20
CA PHE A 177 -3.51 5.30 1.97
C PHE A 177 -2.27 5.92 2.64
N ALA A 178 -1.95 7.18 2.33
CA ALA A 178 -0.76 7.86 2.84
C ALA A 178 -0.75 7.99 4.37
N LEU A 179 -1.87 8.39 4.97
CA LEU A 179 -1.99 8.55 6.43
C LEU A 179 -1.86 7.21 7.15
N THR A 180 -2.38 6.12 6.59
CA THR A 180 -2.23 4.80 7.20
C THR A 180 -0.76 4.37 7.26
N HIS A 181 0.08 4.86 6.33
CA HIS A 181 1.50 4.56 6.28
C HIS A 181 2.35 5.34 7.29
N ILE A 182 1.79 6.26 8.09
CA ILE A 182 2.48 6.85 9.24
C ILE A 182 2.90 5.77 10.25
N SER A 183 2.13 4.68 10.33
CA SER A 183 2.45 3.53 11.19
C SER A 183 3.72 2.77 10.75
N HIS A 184 4.02 2.75 9.45
CA HIS A 184 5.26 2.14 8.93
C HIS A 184 6.46 3.05 9.14
N PHE A 185 6.26 4.37 8.96
CA PHE A 185 7.27 5.37 9.26
C PHE A 185 6.63 6.70 9.59
N GLY A 186 7.12 7.32 10.67
CA GLY A 186 6.72 8.63 11.16
C GLY A 186 6.49 8.61 12.66
N LEU A 187 5.68 7.66 13.13
CA LEU A 187 5.70 7.19 14.53
C LEU A 187 6.68 6.04 14.64
N VAL A 188 7.90 6.33 15.07
CA VAL A 188 8.98 5.35 15.17
C VAL A 188 9.11 4.82 16.59
N PHE A 189 9.48 3.56 16.73
CA PHE A 189 9.78 2.92 18.00
C PHE A 189 11.28 2.65 18.09
N VAL A 190 11.96 3.38 18.97
CA VAL A 190 13.42 3.36 19.10
C VAL A 190 13.76 3.37 20.58
N ASN A 191 14.66 2.49 21.02
CA ASN A 191 15.10 2.38 22.43
C ASN A 191 13.92 2.27 23.40
N GLU A 192 12.94 1.42 23.06
CA GLU A 192 11.72 1.18 23.84
C GLU A 192 10.80 2.39 24.00
N GLN A 193 11.01 3.44 23.21
CA GLN A 193 10.21 4.67 23.26
C GLN A 193 9.65 5.03 21.88
N TRP A 194 8.44 5.62 21.89
CA TRP A 194 7.84 6.20 20.71
C TRP A 194 8.41 7.60 20.47
N ALA A 195 8.97 7.81 19.29
CA ALA A 195 9.37 9.13 18.82
C ALA A 195 8.58 9.50 17.57
N PHE A 196 8.20 10.77 17.47
CA PHE A 196 7.56 11.33 16.29
C PHE A 196 8.51 12.32 15.64
N TYR A 197 8.79 12.14 14.35
CA TYR A 197 9.62 13.06 13.57
C TYR A 197 8.75 13.84 12.59
N PRO A 198 8.25 15.04 12.92
CA PRO A 198 7.22 15.71 12.13
C PRO A 198 7.63 15.96 10.68
N PHE A 199 8.86 16.45 10.47
CA PHE A 199 9.34 16.80 9.14
C PHE A 199 9.65 15.56 8.26
N PRO A 200 10.40 14.54 8.73
CA PRO A 200 10.51 13.27 8.01
C PRO A 200 9.16 12.60 7.74
N THR A 201 8.23 12.63 8.70
CA THR A 201 6.88 12.09 8.53
C THR A 201 6.12 12.81 7.42
N LEU A 202 6.18 14.14 7.38
CA LEU A 202 5.51 14.93 6.35
C LEU A 202 6.02 14.56 4.96
N LEU A 203 7.33 14.45 4.79
CA LEU A 203 7.93 14.01 3.52
C LEU A 203 7.47 12.60 3.14
N TRP A 204 7.50 11.67 4.08
CA TRP A 204 7.04 10.30 3.86
C TRP A 204 5.57 10.23 3.45
N VAL A 205 4.68 10.90 4.18
CA VAL A 205 3.24 10.94 3.87
C VAL A 205 2.98 11.59 2.52
N LEU A 206 3.68 12.69 2.20
CA LEU A 206 3.58 13.33 0.89
C LEU A 206 4.04 12.37 -0.22
N SER A 207 5.15 11.66 -0.03
CA SER A 207 5.64 10.66 -0.98
C SER A 207 4.66 9.51 -1.15
N MET A 208 4.10 8.96 -0.07
CA MET A 208 3.08 7.90 -0.14
C MET A 208 1.82 8.38 -0.86
N PHE A 209 1.42 9.63 -0.66
CA PHE A 209 0.31 10.24 -1.39
C PHE A 209 0.61 10.35 -2.90
N LEU A 210 1.78 10.88 -3.27
CA LEU A 210 2.17 11.04 -4.68
C LEU A 210 2.31 9.69 -5.41
N VAL A 211 2.96 8.72 -4.76
CA VAL A 211 3.04 7.33 -5.24
C VAL A 211 1.64 6.73 -5.37
N SER A 212 0.75 7.05 -4.43
CA SER A 212 -0.63 6.59 -4.51
C SER A 212 -1.38 7.11 -5.74
N ILE A 213 -1.22 8.38 -6.06
CA ILE A 213 -1.76 9.00 -7.29
C ILE A 213 -1.14 8.36 -8.53
N MET A 214 0.15 8.03 -8.50
CA MET A 214 0.82 7.31 -9.60
C MET A 214 0.20 5.92 -9.83
N PHE A 215 -0.11 5.16 -8.78
CA PHE A 215 -0.80 3.86 -8.92
C PHE A 215 -2.16 4.04 -9.58
N PHE A 216 -2.92 5.05 -9.14
CA PHE A 216 -4.21 5.37 -9.73
C PHE A 216 -4.10 5.75 -11.22
N TYR A 217 -3.07 6.50 -11.61
CA TYR A 217 -2.80 6.82 -13.00
C TYR A 217 -2.62 5.56 -13.86
N PHE A 218 -1.84 4.57 -13.40
CA PHE A 218 -1.65 3.33 -14.15
C PHE A 218 -2.88 2.42 -14.14
N ARG A 219 -3.70 2.45 -13.09
CA ARG A 219 -5.04 1.85 -13.10
C ARG A 219 -5.89 2.41 -14.24
N LYS A 220 -5.89 3.73 -14.44
CA LYS A 220 -6.62 4.37 -15.54
C LYS A 220 -6.06 4.02 -16.91
N LYS A 221 -4.72 4.01 -17.07
CA LYS A 221 -4.08 3.70 -18.36
C LYS A 221 -4.30 2.26 -18.82
N THR A 222 -4.47 1.34 -17.88
CA THR A 222 -4.70 -0.08 -18.17
C THR A 222 -6.17 -0.48 -18.10
N ASP A 223 -7.05 0.44 -17.71
CA ASP A 223 -8.45 0.17 -17.37
C ASP A 223 -8.60 -1.07 -16.45
N SER A 224 -7.67 -1.24 -15.52
CA SER A 224 -7.58 -2.44 -14.68
C SER A 224 -6.81 -2.15 -13.40
N LEU A 225 -7.20 -2.80 -12.31
CA LEU A 225 -6.42 -2.76 -11.07
C LEU A 225 -5.02 -3.37 -11.23
N LEU A 226 -4.80 -4.21 -12.25
CA LEU A 226 -3.48 -4.77 -12.55
C LEU A 226 -2.43 -3.69 -12.83
N GLY A 227 -2.81 -2.53 -13.40
CA GLY A 227 -1.89 -1.41 -13.60
C GLY A 227 -1.37 -0.84 -12.29
N ALA A 228 -2.26 -0.64 -11.31
CA ALA A 228 -1.88 -0.20 -9.98
C ALA A 228 -1.08 -1.29 -9.23
N ILE A 229 -1.54 -2.54 -9.28
CA ILE A 229 -0.88 -3.68 -8.63
C ILE A 229 0.54 -3.86 -9.16
N ALA A 230 0.76 -3.78 -10.48
CA ALA A 230 2.09 -3.90 -11.07
C ALA A 230 3.01 -2.75 -10.64
N CYS A 231 2.51 -1.52 -10.61
CA CYS A 231 3.26 -0.35 -10.15
C CYS A 231 3.63 -0.46 -8.67
N HIS A 232 2.69 -0.86 -7.83
CA HIS A 232 2.89 -1.02 -6.39
C HIS A 232 3.83 -2.20 -6.09
N ALA A 233 3.67 -3.35 -6.74
CA ALA A 233 4.59 -4.46 -6.61
C ALA A 233 6.03 -4.06 -6.98
N ALA A 234 6.20 -3.30 -8.05
CA ALA A 234 7.50 -2.75 -8.44
C ALA A 234 8.08 -1.77 -7.41
N PHE A 235 7.25 -0.89 -6.85
CA PHE A 235 7.65 0.01 -5.78
C PHE A 235 8.18 -0.78 -4.57
N ASN A 236 7.46 -1.82 -4.15
CA ASN A 236 7.89 -2.69 -3.06
C ASN A 236 9.17 -3.44 -3.39
N LEU A 237 9.29 -3.99 -4.60
CA LEU A 237 10.51 -4.65 -5.05
C LEU A 237 11.72 -3.71 -4.96
N GLY A 238 11.58 -2.48 -5.48
CA GLY A 238 12.63 -1.47 -5.39
C GLY A 238 12.96 -1.13 -3.95
N MET A 239 11.95 -1.08 -3.07
CA MET A 239 12.15 -0.72 -1.68
C MET A 239 12.97 -1.79 -0.96
N ILE A 240 12.54 -3.04 -1.13
CA ILE A 240 13.18 -4.22 -0.58
C ILE A 240 14.61 -4.36 -1.13
N TYR A 241 14.81 -4.15 -2.42
CA TYR A 241 16.13 -4.19 -3.02
C TYR A 241 17.08 -3.14 -2.39
N CYS A 242 16.63 -1.90 -2.24
CA CYS A 242 17.41 -0.86 -1.59
C CYS A 242 17.68 -1.15 -0.12
N ILE A 243 16.74 -1.75 0.61
CA ILE A 243 16.94 -2.20 2.01
C ILE A 243 18.04 -3.28 2.08
N PHE A 244 17.99 -4.28 1.20
CA PHE A 244 18.98 -5.35 1.23
C PHE A 244 20.35 -4.91 0.73
N TYR A 245 20.42 -4.15 -0.36
CA TYR A 245 21.68 -3.94 -1.09
C TYR A 245 22.14 -2.48 -1.19
N GLY A 246 21.29 -1.52 -0.83
CA GLY A 246 21.62 -0.09 -0.91
C GLY A 246 22.01 0.55 0.43
N MET A 247 21.63 -0.10 1.54
CA MET A 247 21.95 0.32 2.91
C MET A 247 23.31 -0.20 3.35
#